data_AF-A0A3S1FAR4-F1
#
_entry.id   AF-A0A3S1FAR4-F1
#
_cell.length_a   1.000
_cell.length_b   1.000
_cell.length_c   1.000
_cell.angle_alpha   90.00
_cell.angle_beta   90.00
_cell.angle_gamma   90.00
#
_symmetry.space_group_name_H-M   'P 1'
#
loop_
_entity.id
_entity.type
_entity.pdbx_description
1 polymer ?
#
loop_
_entity_poly.entity_id
_entity_poly.type
_entity_poly.pdbx_seq_one_letter_code
_entity_poly.pdbx_strand_id
1 'polypeptide(L)'
;MKLSTPDTSGAPSLEAIARNGSLLRRIAVRIPTYLTDLRENPAWLPMFVLARTMPGRRMHWLGAKRARPVANAGDTMFAGVERGAVVDALRSDGLFSGLVLPPDIHEEVADFAGRTPCFGNFDRRLEFMPGEHAEAEKRLGRSLLSGHFFERILDCPAALAIQRDPLLLDIAAHYLGGQAKLITTRV
;
A
#
# COMPACT_ATOMS: atom_id res chain seq x y z
N MET A 1 11.92 -13.93 40.72
CA MET A 1 11.47 -15.30 40.36
C MET A 1 9.93 -15.28 40.24
N LYS A 2 9.44 -15.06 39.02
CA LYS A 2 8.07 -15.37 38.57
C LYS A 2 8.26 -15.75 37.10
N LEU A 3 8.03 -17.03 36.79
CA LEU A 3 8.14 -17.59 35.45
C LEU A 3 7.03 -17.00 34.57
N SER A 4 7.40 -16.55 33.38
CA SER A 4 6.47 -16.35 32.27
C SER A 4 6.83 -17.37 31.19
N THR A 5 5.79 -18.09 30.78
CA THR A 5 5.75 -19.31 29.97
C THR A 5 6.49 -19.20 28.64
N PRO A 6 7.14 -20.28 28.16
CA PRO A 6 7.62 -20.35 26.79
C PRO A 6 6.41 -20.34 25.85
N ASP A 7 6.48 -19.51 24.80
CA ASP A 7 5.53 -19.51 23.69
C ASP A 7 5.49 -20.92 23.08
N THR A 8 4.55 -21.72 23.57
CA THR A 8 4.31 -23.08 23.11
C THR A 8 3.28 -23.00 22.00
N SER A 9 3.72 -22.61 20.81
CA SER A 9 3.04 -23.05 19.61
C SER A 9 4.08 -23.36 18.54
N GLY A 10 4.34 -24.66 18.32
CA GLY A 10 5.00 -25.16 17.11
C GLY A 10 4.16 -24.94 15.85
N ALA A 11 3.27 -23.94 15.86
CA ALA A 11 2.51 -23.51 14.70
C ALA A 11 3.42 -22.57 13.90
N PRO A 12 3.68 -22.86 12.61
CA PRO A 12 4.43 -21.94 11.78
C PRO A 12 3.76 -20.57 11.79
N SER A 13 4.55 -19.52 11.99
CA SER A 13 4.09 -18.12 11.91
C SER A 13 3.20 -17.94 10.67
N LEU A 14 2.16 -17.13 10.78
CA LEU A 14 1.25 -16.81 9.66
C LEU A 14 2.03 -16.41 8.40
N GLU A 15 3.16 -15.73 8.59
CA GLU A 15 4.08 -15.34 7.53
C GLU A 15 4.79 -16.54 6.88
N ALA A 16 5.24 -17.51 7.68
CA ALA A 16 5.85 -18.76 7.20
C ALA A 16 4.84 -19.63 6.43
N ILE A 17 3.58 -19.71 6.89
CA ILE A 17 2.51 -20.42 6.17
C ILE A 17 2.16 -19.69 4.87
N ALA A 18 2.13 -18.35 4.88
CA ALA A 18 1.86 -17.55 3.69
C ALA A 18 2.95 -17.73 2.60
N ARG A 19 4.22 -17.89 2.99
CA ARG A 19 5.34 -18.12 2.05
C ARG A 19 5.41 -19.57 1.56
N ASN A 20 5.30 -20.54 2.46
CA ASN A 20 5.67 -21.94 2.19
C ASN A 20 4.51 -22.95 2.26
N GLY A 21 3.32 -22.54 2.72
CA GLY A 21 2.16 -23.43 2.86
C GLY A 21 1.48 -23.79 1.53
N SER A 22 0.73 -24.88 1.50
CA SER A 22 -0.16 -25.19 0.37
C SER A 22 -1.32 -24.19 0.28
N LEU A 23 -1.94 -24.05 -0.90
CA LEU A 23 -3.05 -23.11 -1.14
C LEU A 23 -4.16 -23.23 -0.09
N LEU A 24 -4.58 -24.48 0.21
CA LEU A 24 -5.60 -24.76 1.21
C LEU A 24 -5.17 -24.34 2.63
N ARG A 25 -3.91 -24.56 2.99
CA ARG A 25 -3.38 -24.21 4.31
C ARG A 25 -3.28 -22.69 4.47
N ARG A 26 -2.91 -21.95 3.41
CA ARG A 26 -2.90 -20.48 3.39
C ARG A 26 -4.30 -19.90 3.57
N ILE A 27 -5.30 -20.50 2.95
CA ILE A 27 -6.70 -20.07 3.07
C ILE A 27 -7.23 -20.39 4.47
N ALA A 28 -7.08 -21.64 4.93
CA ALA A 28 -7.61 -22.11 6.21
C ALA A 28 -7.16 -21.24 7.39
N VAL A 29 -5.89 -20.83 7.38
CA VAL A 29 -5.29 -20.00 8.43
C VAL A 29 -5.84 -18.57 8.45
N ARG A 30 -6.45 -18.08 7.36
CA ARG A 30 -7.09 -16.75 7.29
C ARG A 30 -8.60 -16.77 7.57
N ILE A 31 -9.23 -17.94 7.60
CA ILE A 31 -10.68 -18.09 7.86
C ILE A 31 -11.10 -17.42 9.17
N PRO A 32 -10.39 -17.59 10.31
CA PRO A 32 -10.78 -16.95 11.56
C PRO A 32 -10.82 -15.42 11.43
N THR A 33 -9.81 -14.83 10.78
CA THR A 33 -9.75 -13.38 10.52
C THR A 33 -10.92 -12.92 9.67
N TYR A 34 -11.23 -13.64 8.58
CA TYR A 34 -12.35 -13.29 7.70
C TYR A 34 -13.71 -13.38 8.40
N LEU A 35 -13.90 -14.35 9.31
CA LEU A 35 -15.12 -14.46 10.12
C LEU A 35 -15.27 -13.29 11.10
N THR A 36 -14.17 -12.85 11.72
CA THR A 36 -14.16 -11.65 12.57
C THR A 36 -14.49 -10.40 11.75
N ASP A 37 -13.83 -10.19 10.62
CA ASP A 37 -14.06 -9.03 9.74
C ASP A 37 -15.52 -8.96 9.26
N LEU A 38 -16.10 -10.10 8.87
CA LEU A 38 -17.51 -10.18 8.45
C LEU A 38 -18.48 -9.88 9.60
N ARG A 39 -18.17 -10.33 10.82
CA ARG A 39 -18.99 -10.07 12.01
C ARG A 39 -18.95 -8.59 12.42
N GLU A 40 -17.79 -7.95 12.33
CA GLU A 40 -17.61 -6.54 12.66
C GLU A 40 -18.17 -5.62 11.58
N ASN A 41 -18.01 -6.00 10.31
CA ASN A 41 -18.51 -5.23 9.18
C ASN A 41 -19.04 -6.17 8.07
N PRO A 42 -20.35 -6.45 8.03
CA PRO A 42 -20.91 -7.35 7.01
C PRO A 42 -20.73 -6.84 5.57
N ALA A 43 -20.52 -5.53 5.37
CA ALA A 43 -20.20 -4.96 4.05
C ALA A 43 -18.77 -5.28 3.57
N TRP A 44 -17.90 -5.79 4.45
CA TRP A 44 -16.54 -6.20 4.11
C TRP A 44 -16.52 -7.32 3.06
N LEU A 45 -17.40 -8.32 3.18
CA LEU A 45 -17.40 -9.47 2.26
C LEU A 45 -17.74 -9.10 0.81
N PRO A 46 -18.82 -8.35 0.51
CA PRO A 46 -19.07 -7.90 -0.86
C PRO A 46 -17.95 -6.99 -1.37
N MET A 47 -17.40 -6.09 -0.53
CA MET A 47 -16.23 -5.29 -0.91
C MET A 47 -15.02 -6.18 -1.26
N PHE A 48 -14.71 -7.17 -0.42
CA PHE A 48 -13.61 -8.11 -0.57
C PHE A 48 -13.71 -8.87 -1.89
N VAL A 49 -14.90 -9.41 -2.21
CA VAL A 49 -15.14 -10.19 -3.43
C VAL A 49 -15.09 -9.31 -4.68
N LEU A 50 -15.74 -8.14 -4.64
CA LEU A 50 -15.80 -7.24 -5.79
C LEU A 50 -14.44 -6.61 -6.12
N ALA A 51 -13.64 -6.28 -5.10
CA ALA A 51 -12.31 -5.68 -5.28
C ALA A 51 -11.25 -6.69 -5.76
N ARG A 52 -11.40 -7.98 -5.39
CA ARG A 52 -10.38 -9.01 -5.66
C ARG A 52 -10.64 -9.86 -6.89
N THR A 53 -11.84 -9.82 -7.47
CA THR A 53 -12.18 -10.65 -8.63
C THR A 53 -12.34 -9.80 -9.89
N MET A 54 -11.88 -10.34 -11.04
CA MET A 54 -12.03 -9.67 -12.33
C MET A 54 -13.48 -9.39 -12.73
N PRO A 55 -14.46 -10.29 -12.49
CA PRO A 55 -15.87 -9.97 -12.70
C PRO A 55 -16.35 -8.76 -11.90
N GLY A 56 -15.94 -8.66 -10.62
CA GLY A 56 -16.27 -7.51 -9.78
C GLY A 56 -15.67 -6.21 -10.30
N ARG A 57 -14.40 -6.23 -10.71
CA ARG A 57 -13.73 -5.06 -11.32
C ARG A 57 -14.37 -4.63 -12.64
N ARG A 58 -14.73 -5.59 -13.50
CA ARG A 58 -15.45 -5.29 -14.76
C ARG A 58 -16.80 -4.64 -14.49
N MET A 59 -17.55 -5.15 -13.52
CA MET A 59 -18.83 -4.54 -13.12
C MET A 59 -18.64 -3.12 -12.58
N HIS A 60 -17.60 -2.88 -11.77
CA HIS A 60 -17.25 -1.53 -11.31
C HIS A 60 -16.94 -0.58 -12.48
N TRP A 61 -16.14 -1.00 -13.47
CA TRP A 61 -15.79 -0.16 -14.62
C TRP A 61 -17.01 0.23 -15.48
N LEU A 62 -18.03 -0.62 -15.56
CA LEU A 62 -19.26 -0.31 -16.29
C LEU A 62 -20.09 0.79 -15.61
N GLY A 63 -20.07 0.85 -14.28
CA GLY A 63 -20.79 1.85 -13.48
C GLY A 63 -19.98 3.11 -13.13
N ALA A 64 -18.67 3.09 -13.37
CA ALA A 64 -17.78 4.18 -13.00
C ALA A 64 -18.02 5.44 -13.83
N LYS A 65 -17.93 6.63 -13.22
CA LYS A 65 -18.00 7.89 -13.97
C LYS A 65 -16.87 7.93 -14.98
N ARG A 66 -17.16 8.43 -16.18
CA ARG A 66 -16.14 8.61 -17.22
C ARG A 66 -15.11 9.65 -16.75
N ALA A 67 -13.84 9.31 -16.86
CA ALA A 67 -12.75 10.24 -16.61
C ALA A 67 -12.76 11.36 -17.65
N ARG A 68 -12.45 12.58 -17.21
CA ARG A 68 -12.09 13.68 -18.10
C ARG A 68 -10.57 13.72 -18.18
N PRO A 69 -9.98 13.93 -19.36
CA PRO A 69 -8.53 14.10 -19.48
C PRO A 69 -8.04 15.22 -18.57
N VAL A 70 -6.94 14.98 -17.88
CA VAL A 70 -6.24 16.03 -17.12
C VAL A 70 -5.54 16.94 -18.13
N ALA A 71 -5.82 18.24 -18.09
CA ALA A 71 -5.37 19.22 -19.10
C ALA A 71 -3.85 19.23 -19.31
N ASN A 72 -3.08 18.88 -18.28
CA ASN A 72 -1.62 18.94 -18.26
C ASN A 72 -0.98 17.56 -18.08
N ALA A 73 -1.61 16.48 -18.57
CA ALA A 73 -1.05 15.13 -18.45
C ALA A 73 0.35 14.96 -19.09
N GLY A 74 0.73 15.86 -20.01
CA GLY A 74 2.08 15.92 -20.59
C GLY A 74 3.14 16.51 -19.65
N ASP A 75 2.74 17.25 -18.60
CA ASP A 75 3.63 17.83 -17.60
C ASP A 75 3.92 16.81 -16.48
N THR A 76 4.32 15.61 -16.88
CA THR A 76 4.59 14.49 -15.97
C THR A 76 6.09 14.26 -15.80
N MET A 77 6.48 13.76 -14.62
CA MET A 77 7.84 13.30 -14.37
C MET A 77 8.17 11.94 -15.05
N PHE A 78 7.15 11.24 -15.57
CA PHE A 78 7.29 9.92 -16.20
C PHE A 78 7.42 10.03 -17.72
N ALA A 79 8.57 10.50 -18.19
CA ALA A 79 8.82 10.70 -19.62
C ALA A 79 8.61 9.41 -20.44
N GLY A 80 7.88 9.51 -21.55
CA GLY A 80 7.65 8.38 -22.46
C GLY A 80 6.61 7.36 -21.99
N VAL A 81 5.93 7.59 -20.86
CA VAL A 81 4.87 6.70 -20.37
C VAL A 81 3.51 7.11 -20.91
N GLU A 82 2.93 6.25 -21.74
CA GLU A 82 1.59 6.44 -22.29
C GLU A 82 0.49 5.94 -21.33
N ARG A 83 -0.37 6.85 -20.85
CA ARG A 83 -1.52 6.54 -19.98
C ARG A 83 -2.32 5.32 -20.44
N GLY A 84 -2.62 5.23 -21.74
CA GLY A 84 -3.42 4.14 -22.31
C GLY A 84 -2.77 2.77 -22.06
N ALA A 85 -1.48 2.65 -22.34
CA ALA A 85 -0.71 1.44 -22.12
C ALA A 85 -0.69 1.04 -20.63
N VAL A 86 -0.57 2.01 -19.71
CA VAL A 86 -0.62 1.74 -18.27
C VAL A 86 -2.00 1.23 -17.85
N VAL A 87 -3.08 1.90 -18.29
CA VAL A 87 -4.45 1.49 -17.93
C VAL A 87 -4.78 0.11 -18.48
N ASP A 88 -4.34 -0.22 -19.69
CA ASP A 88 -4.56 -1.52 -20.30
C ASP A 88 -3.82 -2.62 -19.53
N ALA A 89 -2.54 -2.41 -19.20
CA ALA A 89 -1.77 -3.34 -18.36
C ALA A 89 -2.38 -3.54 -16.97
N LEU A 90 -2.86 -2.47 -16.33
CA LEU A 90 -3.55 -2.58 -15.03
C LEU A 90 -4.86 -3.40 -15.14
N ARG A 91 -5.54 -3.35 -16.28
CA ARG A 91 -6.79 -4.10 -16.51
C ARG A 91 -6.54 -5.56 -16.88
N SER A 92 -5.50 -5.87 -17.65
CA SER A 92 -5.15 -7.24 -18.05
C SER A 92 -4.40 -7.97 -16.95
N ASP A 93 -3.33 -7.36 -16.45
CA ASP A 93 -2.29 -8.03 -15.66
C ASP A 93 -2.36 -7.64 -14.18
N GLY A 94 -3.08 -6.56 -13.87
CA GLY A 94 -3.25 -6.07 -12.51
C GLY A 94 -2.03 -5.31 -11.96
N LEU A 95 -0.98 -5.11 -12.77
CA LEU A 95 0.21 -4.36 -12.43
C LEU A 95 0.83 -3.69 -13.66
N PHE A 96 1.56 -2.59 -13.45
CA PHE A 96 2.41 -1.96 -14.45
C PHE A 96 3.72 -1.54 -13.78
N SER A 97 4.87 -1.91 -14.36
CA SER A 97 6.20 -1.70 -13.78
C SER A 97 7.01 -0.58 -14.45
N GLY A 98 6.46 0.09 -15.47
CA GLY A 98 7.18 1.11 -16.26
C GLY A 98 7.18 2.52 -15.68
N LEU A 99 6.60 2.74 -14.49
CA LEU A 99 6.64 4.03 -13.80
C LEU A 99 7.94 4.13 -12.99
N VAL A 100 8.98 4.69 -13.60
CA VAL A 100 10.29 4.89 -12.97
C VAL A 100 10.42 6.34 -12.53
N LEU A 101 10.72 6.55 -11.25
CA LEU A 101 10.95 7.89 -10.70
C LEU A 101 12.27 8.46 -11.24
N PRO A 102 12.32 9.76 -11.58
CA PRO A 102 13.59 10.44 -11.86
C PRO A 102 14.61 10.35 -10.70
N PRO A 103 15.91 10.42 -11.00
CA PRO A 103 16.97 10.34 -9.99
C PRO A 103 16.81 11.32 -8.82
N ASP A 104 16.60 12.59 -9.13
CA ASP A 104 16.41 13.67 -8.16
C ASP A 104 15.21 13.43 -7.23
N ILE A 105 14.09 12.93 -7.77
CA ILE A 105 12.89 12.65 -7.01
C ILE A 105 13.10 11.50 -6.01
N HIS A 106 13.72 10.39 -6.42
CA HIS A 106 13.90 9.26 -5.50
C HIS A 106 15.01 9.51 -4.47
N GLU A 107 16.06 10.24 -4.82
CA GLU A 107 17.13 10.65 -3.89
C GLU A 107 16.57 11.56 -2.79
N GLU A 108 15.75 12.56 -3.15
CA GLU A 108 15.14 13.46 -2.15
C GLU A 108 14.20 12.71 -1.20
N VAL A 109 13.41 11.76 -1.72
CA VAL A 109 12.53 10.91 -0.89
C VAL A 109 13.37 10.03 0.05
N ALA A 110 14.47 9.45 -0.44
CA ALA A 110 15.36 8.63 0.37
C ALA A 110 16.06 9.45 1.46
N ASP A 111 16.56 10.63 1.13
CA ASP A 111 17.17 11.56 2.08
C ASP A 111 16.19 12.01 3.15
N PHE A 112 14.96 12.37 2.75
CA PHE A 112 13.89 12.70 3.68
C PHE A 112 13.61 11.52 4.63
N ALA A 113 13.47 10.30 4.10
CA ALA A 113 13.22 9.12 4.90
C ALA A 113 14.37 8.81 5.86
N GLY A 114 15.63 9.01 5.44
CA GLY A 114 16.81 8.74 6.26
C GLY A 114 16.99 9.70 7.44
N ARG A 115 16.48 10.93 7.33
CA ARG A 115 16.67 11.99 8.35
C ARG A 115 15.43 12.31 9.18
N THR A 116 14.31 11.65 8.90
CA THR A 116 13.03 11.92 9.56
C THR A 116 12.62 10.69 10.38
N PRO A 117 12.26 10.84 11.66
CA PRO A 117 11.75 9.70 12.41
C PRO A 117 10.41 9.24 11.83
N CYS A 118 10.18 7.94 11.80
CA CYS A 118 8.93 7.32 11.40
C CYS A 118 8.28 6.59 12.59
N PHE A 119 7.08 6.07 12.36
CA PHE A 119 6.26 5.44 13.38
C PHE A 119 5.97 3.99 13.05
N GLY A 120 6.25 3.11 14.00
CA GLY A 120 6.11 1.68 13.86
C GLY A 120 4.65 1.21 13.85
N ASN A 121 4.32 0.25 12.99
CA ASN A 121 3.04 -0.48 12.99
C ASN A 121 1.79 0.44 13.00
N PHE A 122 1.86 1.60 12.36
CA PHE A 122 0.82 2.64 12.36
C PHE A 122 0.47 3.19 13.76
N ASP A 123 1.38 3.12 14.73
CA ASP A 123 1.20 3.64 16.09
C ASP A 123 2.11 4.85 16.33
N ARG A 124 1.51 6.03 16.53
CA ARG A 124 2.24 7.29 16.77
C ARG A 124 3.09 7.29 18.05
N ARG A 125 2.93 6.30 18.91
CA ARG A 125 3.75 6.13 20.14
C ARG A 125 5.05 5.38 19.88
N LEU A 126 5.15 4.69 18.74
CA LEU A 126 6.30 3.86 18.37
C LEU A 126 7.23 4.62 17.43
N GLU A 127 7.68 5.79 17.85
CA GLU A 127 8.59 6.62 17.05
C GLU A 127 10.03 6.10 17.09
N PHE A 128 10.68 6.07 15.92
CA PHE A 128 12.07 5.66 15.76
C PHE A 128 12.69 6.24 14.48
N MET A 129 14.02 6.33 14.44
CA MET A 129 14.75 6.64 13.20
C MET A 129 14.88 5.38 12.34
N PRO A 130 14.64 5.40 11.01
CA PRO A 130 14.77 4.21 10.18
C PRO A 130 16.14 3.52 10.27
N GLY A 131 17.22 4.29 10.43
CA GLY A 131 18.58 3.77 10.63
C GLY A 131 18.81 3.06 11.98
N GLU A 132 17.91 3.21 12.94
CA GLU A 132 18.00 2.66 14.31
C GLU A 132 16.92 1.58 14.56
N HIS A 133 16.40 0.96 13.49
CA HIS A 133 15.28 0.02 13.57
C HIS A 133 15.51 -1.12 14.59
N ALA A 134 16.71 -1.72 14.58
CA ALA A 134 17.04 -2.82 15.48
C ALA A 134 17.13 -2.37 16.95
N GLU A 135 17.68 -1.19 17.21
CA GLU A 135 17.75 -0.57 18.54
C GLU A 135 16.34 -0.20 19.03
N ALA A 136 15.50 0.30 18.14
CA ALA A 136 14.12 0.65 18.43
C ALA A 136 13.30 -0.58 18.83
N GLU A 137 13.41 -1.70 18.12
CA GLU A 137 12.74 -2.95 18.50
C GLU A 137 13.16 -3.42 19.89
N LYS A 138 14.47 -3.38 20.20
CA LYS A 138 14.99 -3.73 21.53
C LYS A 138 14.42 -2.82 22.62
N ARG A 139 14.43 -1.50 22.38
CA ARG A 139 13.92 -0.49 23.33
C ARG A 139 12.42 -0.62 23.57
N LEU A 140 11.65 -0.88 22.51
CA LEU A 140 10.20 -0.98 22.56
C LEU A 140 9.70 -2.37 22.98
N GLY A 141 10.59 -3.37 23.04
CA GLY A 141 10.26 -4.74 23.42
C GLY A 141 9.28 -5.43 22.48
N ARG A 142 9.22 -4.98 21.21
CA ARG A 142 8.29 -5.52 20.20
C ARG A 142 8.85 -5.32 18.79
N SER A 143 8.41 -6.16 17.86
CA SER A 143 8.77 -6.01 16.46
C SER A 143 8.02 -4.86 15.79
N LEU A 144 8.72 -4.16 14.89
CA LEU A 144 8.24 -3.07 14.05
C LEU A 144 8.25 -3.56 12.60
N LEU A 145 7.08 -3.96 12.09
CA LEU A 145 6.92 -4.56 10.76
C LEU A 145 6.79 -3.52 9.64
N SER A 146 6.41 -2.29 10.00
CA SER A 146 6.25 -1.19 9.06
C SER A 146 6.60 0.14 9.72
N GLY A 147 7.22 1.04 8.94
CA GLY A 147 7.43 2.43 9.30
C GLY A 147 6.46 3.33 8.54
N HIS A 148 5.90 4.33 9.20
CA HIS A 148 5.01 5.31 8.59
C HIS A 148 5.39 6.72 8.97
N PHE A 149 5.44 7.63 7.99
CA PHE A 149 5.72 9.05 8.23
C PHE A 149 4.45 9.87 8.56
N PHE A 150 3.25 9.31 8.35
CA PHE A 150 1.97 10.02 8.47
C PHE A 150 2.01 11.39 7.78
N GLU A 151 1.66 12.48 8.46
CA GLU A 151 1.64 13.83 7.91
C GLU A 151 3.05 14.37 7.64
N ARG A 152 4.11 13.83 8.26
CA ARG A 152 5.48 14.31 8.04
C ARG A 152 5.91 14.17 6.58
N ILE A 153 5.37 13.19 5.86
CA ILE A 153 5.70 13.02 4.44
C ILE A 153 5.30 14.22 3.59
N LEU A 154 4.38 15.06 4.08
CA LEU A 154 3.96 16.29 3.42
C LEU A 154 5.04 17.38 3.49
N ASP A 155 6.08 17.20 4.32
CA ASP A 155 7.27 18.06 4.37
C ASP A 155 8.34 17.66 3.33
N CYS A 156 8.10 16.62 2.53
CA CYS A 156 8.95 16.20 1.42
C CYS A 156 8.39 16.73 0.08
N PRO A 157 9.02 17.75 -0.54
CA PRO A 157 8.62 18.28 -1.85
C PRO A 157 8.50 17.21 -2.93
N ALA A 158 9.47 16.30 -3.04
CA ALA A 158 9.44 15.19 -4.00
C ALA A 158 8.23 14.27 -3.79
N ALA A 159 7.88 13.93 -2.54
CA ALA A 159 6.69 13.13 -2.26
C ALA A 159 5.40 13.85 -2.66
N LEU A 160 5.32 15.18 -2.46
CA LEU A 160 4.22 16.00 -2.93
C LEU A 160 4.17 16.11 -4.46
N ALA A 161 5.32 16.17 -5.12
CA ALA A 161 5.41 16.18 -6.58
C ALA A 161 4.87 14.88 -7.17
N ILE A 162 5.26 13.73 -6.63
CA ILE A 162 4.70 12.42 -7.00
C ILE A 162 3.19 12.40 -6.76
N GLN A 163 2.75 12.83 -5.58
CA GLN A 163 1.33 12.86 -5.21
C GLN A 163 0.46 13.65 -6.22
N ARG A 164 1.03 14.73 -6.78
CA ARG A 164 0.34 15.66 -7.67
C ARG A 164 0.63 15.44 -9.14
N ASP A 165 1.42 14.41 -9.48
CA ASP A 165 1.78 14.13 -10.86
C ASP A 165 0.51 13.91 -11.72
N PRO A 166 0.35 14.67 -12.81
CA PRO A 166 -0.90 14.68 -13.56
C PRO A 166 -1.13 13.35 -14.29
N LEU A 167 -0.08 12.63 -14.69
CA LEU A 167 -0.22 11.31 -15.31
C LEU A 167 -0.74 10.28 -14.30
N LEU A 168 -0.21 10.26 -13.06
CA LEU A 168 -0.70 9.35 -12.01
C LEU A 168 -2.17 9.58 -11.69
N LEU A 169 -2.58 10.86 -11.58
CA LEU A 169 -3.98 11.23 -11.38
C LEU A 169 -4.86 10.81 -12.57
N ASP A 170 -4.37 10.97 -13.80
CA ASP A 170 -5.10 10.62 -15.01
C ASP A 170 -5.23 9.09 -15.17
N ILE A 171 -4.18 8.33 -14.85
CA ILE A 171 -4.22 6.86 -14.78
C ILE A 171 -5.25 6.41 -13.74
N ALA A 172 -5.21 6.98 -12.53
CA ALA A 172 -6.14 6.63 -11.46
C ALA A 172 -7.59 6.92 -11.87
N ALA A 173 -7.86 8.07 -12.48
CA ALA A 173 -9.18 8.41 -13.00
C ALA A 173 -9.66 7.45 -14.10
N HIS A 174 -8.78 7.04 -15.02
CA HIS A 174 -9.14 6.14 -16.10
C HIS A 174 -9.24 4.66 -15.69
N TYR A 175 -8.54 4.26 -14.62
CA TYR A 175 -8.58 2.91 -14.09
C TYR A 175 -9.69 2.70 -13.05
N LEU A 176 -9.85 3.63 -12.09
CA LEU A 176 -10.84 3.54 -11.00
C LEU A 176 -12.15 4.28 -11.30
N GLY A 177 -12.16 5.18 -12.30
CA GLY A 177 -13.26 6.06 -12.66
C GLY A 177 -13.00 7.52 -12.29
N GLY A 178 -13.71 8.46 -12.94
CA GLY A 178 -13.51 9.91 -12.84
C GLY A 178 -13.78 10.53 -11.47
N GLN A 179 -14.23 9.74 -10.49
CA GLN A 179 -14.33 10.13 -9.08
C GLN A 179 -13.11 9.74 -8.24
N ALA A 180 -12.06 9.18 -8.84
CA ALA A 180 -10.85 8.80 -8.14
C ALA A 180 -10.24 10.00 -7.40
N LYS A 181 -9.80 9.76 -6.16
CA LYS A 181 -9.16 10.76 -5.30
C LYS A 181 -8.02 10.10 -4.56
N LEU A 182 -6.98 10.89 -4.30
CA LEU A 182 -5.95 10.50 -3.35
C LEU A 182 -6.57 10.30 -1.96
N ILE A 183 -6.22 9.18 -1.32
CA ILE A 183 -6.67 8.85 0.04
C ILE A 183 -5.53 9.08 1.05
N THR A 184 -4.30 8.70 0.70
CA THR A 184 -3.14 8.77 1.59
C THR A 184 -1.85 8.73 0.78
N THR A 185 -0.80 9.40 1.27
CA THR A 185 0.57 9.28 0.76
C THR A 185 1.37 8.44 1.74
N ARG A 186 2.07 7.44 1.24
CA ARG A 186 2.91 6.53 2.02
C ARG A 186 4.25 6.37 1.31
N VAL A 187 5.33 6.45 2.07
CA VAL A 187 6.73 6.24 1.68
C VAL A 187 7.33 5.30 2.71
#